data_AF-A0A6N2YER5-F1
#
_entry.id   AF-A0A6N2YER5-F1
#
_cell.length_a   1.000
_cell.length_b   1.000
_cell.length_c   1.000
_cell.angle_alpha   90.00
_cell.angle_beta   90.00
_cell.angle_gamma   90.00
#
_symmetry.space_group_name_H-M   'P 1'
#
loop_
_entity.id
_entity.type
_entity.pdbx_description
1 polymer ?
#
loop_
_entity_poly.entity_id
_entity_poly.type
_entity_poly.pdbx_seq_one_letter_code
_entity_poly.pdbx_strand_id
1 'polypeptide(L)'
;MQNVILYEDKIQGSGVLESPCYAKSKIEGKFYVGAYTFLSHLSKVKNCFIGRYSRVDDLCTLGLNKEKKGAFSNHFFNYAENGPFRNDEYYQSIKPERYFYEKEKITLIGNDVFIHKGVTVYAGVSIGDGAVVYANSVVVEDVPDYAIVAGIPAKIIGYRFPQDKIFLFKKVKWWDKDISALFEDKKINLVNNSHFIDKIANAILPDKKFNTYYYNNFDGLLTPLKKENVIIGPSHIYLWQKAISSGQYMPNNYFLVGIQGASSFSENFTKTIKWLSNIFKEVYYFVPDFRIGNAGLLNDETDEQDGLFIDPNLMNNENDKRCYQRGISFLDDMATITNVHYIFWCLSGRESINKRDGKFVFDGNYKHPIWNLSELKEKYQEKMVLVEEIGINILENTINDGTIHPNAQGIALLHAHFNKQVVEK
;
A
#
# COMPACT_ATOMS: atom_id res chain seq x y z
N MET A 1 1.89 -21.25 21.20
CA MET A 1 2.17 -21.53 19.77
C MET A 1 1.98 -20.27 18.92
N GLN A 2 2.62 -19.17 19.31
CA GLN A 2 2.79 -18.00 18.44
C GLN A 2 4.29 -17.77 18.36
N ASN A 3 4.92 -18.21 17.27
CA ASN A 3 6.35 -17.97 17.02
C ASN A 3 6.56 -16.57 16.42
N VAL A 4 5.73 -15.63 16.86
CA VAL A 4 5.75 -14.22 16.51
C VAL A 4 6.35 -13.53 17.72
N ILE A 5 7.61 -13.10 17.60
CA ILE A 5 8.33 -12.45 18.69
C ILE A 5 8.31 -10.95 18.40
N LEU A 6 7.48 -10.22 19.15
CA LEU A 6 7.33 -8.77 19.06
C LEU A 6 7.71 -8.12 20.38
N TYR A 7 8.20 -6.90 20.30
CA TYR A 7 8.30 -5.99 21.45
C TYR A 7 7.13 -5.02 21.32
N GLU A 8 5.98 -5.39 21.91
CA GLU A 8 4.69 -4.69 21.75
C GLU A 8 4.79 -3.20 22.13
N ASP A 9 5.62 -2.87 23.12
CA ASP A 9 5.94 -1.49 23.53
C ASP A 9 6.55 -0.63 22.41
N LYS A 10 6.99 -1.26 21.31
CA LYS A 10 7.66 -0.62 20.18
C LYS A 10 6.82 -0.58 18.90
N ILE A 11 5.61 -1.13 18.91
CA ILE A 11 4.72 -1.10 17.74
C ILE A 11 3.67 -0.01 17.95
N GLN A 12 3.66 0.97 17.05
CA GLN A 12 2.72 2.09 17.04
C GLN A 12 1.98 2.11 15.71
N GLY A 13 0.98 1.24 15.57
CA GLY A 13 0.19 1.13 14.36
C GLY A 13 -0.53 -0.22 14.23
N SER A 14 -0.98 -0.53 13.03
CA SER A 14 -1.74 -1.74 12.75
C SER A 14 -1.26 -2.37 11.46
N GLY A 15 -1.19 -3.70 11.42
CA GLY A 15 -0.53 -4.40 10.33
C GLY A 15 -0.71 -5.90 10.37
N VAL A 16 -0.03 -6.57 9.45
CA VAL A 16 -0.13 -8.02 9.23
C VAL A 16 1.21 -8.69 9.52
N LEU A 17 1.17 -9.86 10.15
CA LEU A 17 2.35 -10.64 10.50
C LEU A 17 2.13 -12.10 10.09
N GLU A 18 3.11 -12.70 9.42
CA GLU A 18 3.14 -14.13 9.17
C GLU A 18 4.09 -14.83 10.15
N SER A 19 3.62 -15.92 10.77
CA SER A 19 4.40 -16.70 11.74
C SER A 19 5.21 -17.81 11.05
N PRO A 20 6.46 -18.07 11.50
CA PRO A 20 7.18 -17.37 12.56
C PRO A 20 7.77 -16.04 12.05
N CYS A 21 7.88 -15.02 12.89
CA CYS A 21 8.65 -13.81 12.57
C CYS A 21 9.25 -13.19 13.82
N TYR A 22 10.28 -12.37 13.65
CA TYR A 22 10.99 -11.74 14.75
C TYR A 22 11.12 -10.24 14.51
N ALA A 23 10.58 -9.41 15.40
CA ALA A 23 10.68 -7.97 15.31
C ALA A 23 11.03 -7.32 16.65
N LYS A 24 12.25 -6.78 16.75
CA LYS A 24 12.74 -5.97 17.87
C LYS A 24 12.89 -4.48 17.55
N SER A 25 12.61 -4.12 16.31
CA SER A 25 12.61 -2.75 15.79
C SER A 25 11.37 -1.98 16.26
N LYS A 26 11.46 -0.65 16.25
CA LYS A 26 10.27 0.21 16.36
C LYS A 26 9.51 0.17 15.05
N ILE A 27 8.23 -0.20 15.09
CA ILE A 27 7.36 -0.26 13.90
C ILE A 27 6.27 0.80 14.06
N GLU A 28 6.13 1.70 13.07
CA GLU A 28 5.16 2.80 13.09
C GLU A 28 4.24 2.76 11.85
N GLY A 29 2.96 3.02 12.06
CA GLY A 29 1.97 3.12 10.98
C GLY A 29 1.55 1.76 10.44
N LYS A 30 1.51 1.63 9.11
CA LYS A 30 1.04 0.41 8.44
C LYS A 30 2.21 -0.54 8.22
N PHE A 31 2.01 -1.83 8.43
CA PHE A 31 3.08 -2.79 8.17
C PHE A 31 2.57 -4.15 7.71
N TYR A 32 3.46 -4.87 7.04
CA TYR A 32 3.37 -6.29 6.78
C TYR A 32 4.74 -6.89 7.05
N VAL A 33 4.82 -8.00 7.78
CA VAL A 33 6.07 -8.74 7.98
C VAL A 33 5.84 -10.21 7.62
N GLY A 34 6.52 -10.65 6.57
CA GLY A 34 6.47 -12.03 6.10
C GLY A 34 7.13 -13.01 7.04
N ALA A 35 6.82 -14.30 6.85
CA ALA A 35 7.38 -15.36 7.67
C ALA A 35 8.90 -15.45 7.54
N TYR A 36 9.54 -15.89 8.61
CA TYR A 36 10.98 -15.98 8.81
C TYR A 36 11.75 -14.66 8.68
N THR A 37 11.05 -13.52 8.62
CA THR A 37 11.69 -12.22 8.57
C THR A 37 12.19 -11.80 9.95
N PHE A 38 13.39 -11.24 9.96
CA PHE A 38 14.11 -10.79 11.15
C PHE A 38 14.36 -9.29 11.09
N LEU A 39 13.73 -8.54 11.99
CA LEU A 39 13.95 -7.11 12.20
C LEU A 39 14.71 -6.92 13.53
N SER A 40 15.96 -6.51 13.43
CA SER A 40 16.89 -6.43 14.57
C SER A 40 16.60 -5.23 15.49
N HIS A 41 17.53 -4.90 16.37
CA HIS A 41 17.37 -3.90 17.40
C HIS A 41 17.58 -2.47 16.90
N LEU A 42 16.93 -1.51 17.56
CA LEU A 42 17.15 -0.07 17.38
C LEU A 42 16.90 0.46 15.95
N SER A 43 16.31 -0.35 15.07
CA SER A 43 15.85 0.09 13.77
C SER A 43 14.46 0.72 13.89
N LYS A 44 14.16 1.68 13.01
CA LYS A 44 12.86 2.32 12.87
C LYS A 44 12.27 1.93 11.52
N VAL A 45 11.07 1.35 11.55
CA VAL A 45 10.36 0.87 10.36
C VAL A 45 9.01 1.58 10.31
N LYS A 46 8.80 2.46 9.33
CA LYS A 46 7.58 3.24 9.20
C LYS A 46 6.91 2.93 7.86
N ASN A 47 5.60 2.61 7.88
CA ASN A 47 4.81 2.37 6.67
C ASN A 47 5.52 1.43 5.68
N CYS A 48 5.86 0.22 6.13
CA CYS A 48 6.76 -0.68 5.41
C CYS A 48 6.19 -2.10 5.34
N PHE A 49 6.15 -2.67 4.14
CA PHE A 49 5.77 -4.05 3.90
C PHE A 49 7.01 -4.84 3.53
N ILE A 50 7.29 -5.90 4.30
CA ILE A 50 8.51 -6.68 4.20
C ILE A 50 8.14 -8.13 3.92
N GLY A 51 8.64 -8.68 2.81
CA GLY A 51 8.43 -10.06 2.39
C GLY A 51 9.04 -11.08 3.35
N ARG A 52 9.01 -12.35 2.97
CA ARG A 52 9.48 -13.49 3.76
C ARG A 52 10.99 -13.64 3.71
N TYR A 53 11.55 -14.29 4.72
CA TYR A 53 12.99 -14.61 4.82
C TYR A 53 13.92 -13.40 4.73
N SER A 54 13.38 -12.18 4.90
CA SER A 54 14.16 -10.95 4.81
C SER A 54 14.81 -10.63 6.15
N ARG A 55 15.92 -9.92 6.12
CA ARG A 55 16.69 -9.55 7.29
C ARG A 55 17.02 -8.06 7.26
N VAL A 56 16.70 -7.39 8.36
CA VAL A 56 17.05 -6.00 8.62
C VAL A 56 17.89 -5.94 9.88
N ASP A 57 19.17 -5.61 9.72
CA ASP A 57 20.11 -5.46 10.83
C ASP A 57 19.83 -4.19 11.67
N ASP A 58 20.65 -3.98 12.70
CA ASP A 58 20.48 -2.91 13.68
C ASP A 58 20.58 -1.50 13.06
N LEU A 59 20.00 -0.52 13.75
CA LEU A 59 20.14 0.92 13.43
C LEU A 59 19.68 1.32 12.01
N CYS A 60 18.82 0.53 11.38
CA CYS A 60 18.26 0.88 10.08
C CYS A 60 17.07 1.83 10.23
N THR A 61 16.87 2.71 9.24
CA THR A 61 15.65 3.52 9.11
C THR A 61 14.96 3.18 7.80
N LEU A 62 13.80 2.56 7.86
CA LEU A 62 12.97 2.24 6.70
C LEU A 62 11.74 3.15 6.67
N GLY A 63 11.44 3.73 5.51
CA GLY A 63 10.32 4.65 5.35
C GLY A 63 10.63 6.07 5.82
N LEU A 64 11.86 6.55 5.57
CA LEU A 64 12.21 7.94 5.85
C LEU A 64 11.49 8.87 4.86
N ASN A 65 10.70 9.81 5.37
CA ASN A 65 10.01 10.78 4.52
C ASN A 65 11.00 11.62 3.71
N LYS A 66 10.71 11.82 2.41
CA LYS A 66 11.44 12.74 1.54
C LYS A 66 10.98 14.17 1.77
N GLU A 67 11.88 15.13 1.56
CA GLU A 67 11.55 16.54 1.41
C GLU A 67 10.60 16.76 0.21
N LYS A 68 9.79 17.81 0.28
CA LYS A 68 8.90 18.19 -0.83
C LYS A 68 9.59 19.24 -1.67
N LYS A 69 9.84 18.95 -2.95
CA LYS A 69 10.47 19.92 -3.84
C LYS A 69 9.52 21.10 -4.05
N GLY A 70 10.08 22.30 -4.18
CA GLY A 70 9.27 23.51 -4.40
C GLY A 70 8.48 24.01 -3.19
N ALA A 71 8.58 23.37 -2.02
CA ALA A 71 7.91 23.85 -0.81
C ALA A 71 8.51 25.18 -0.31
N PHE A 72 7.65 26.14 0.03
CA PHE A 72 8.06 27.43 0.62
C PHE A 72 8.89 27.26 1.91
N SER A 73 8.50 26.30 2.75
CA SER A 73 9.18 26.02 4.02
C SER A 73 9.17 24.52 4.33
N ASN A 74 10.25 24.03 4.93
CA ASN A 74 10.35 22.65 5.43
C ASN A 74 9.67 22.46 6.79
N HIS A 75 9.18 23.52 7.43
CA HIS A 75 8.53 23.43 8.72
C HIS A 75 7.13 22.81 8.63
N PHE A 76 6.68 22.13 9.70
CA PHE A 76 5.35 21.50 9.80
C PHE A 76 4.17 22.45 9.52
N PHE A 77 4.33 23.76 9.75
CA PHE A 77 3.26 24.73 9.52
C PHE A 77 2.88 24.73 8.05
N ASN A 78 3.88 24.69 7.15
CA ASN A 78 3.70 24.72 5.71
C ASN A 78 2.80 23.57 5.19
N TYR A 79 2.72 22.48 5.93
CA TYR A 79 2.07 21.24 5.50
C TYR A 79 0.78 20.92 6.25
N ALA A 80 0.23 21.91 6.97
CA ALA A 80 -0.90 21.73 7.87
C ALA A 80 -0.69 20.61 8.91
N GLU A 81 0.56 20.21 9.17
CA GLU A 81 0.89 19.17 10.14
C GLU A 81 0.86 19.74 11.55
N ASN A 82 0.50 18.90 12.52
CA ASN A 82 0.51 19.31 13.92
C ASN A 82 1.95 19.29 14.42
N GLY A 83 2.46 20.46 14.79
CA GLY A 83 3.76 20.63 15.41
C GLY A 83 3.65 20.84 16.92
N PRO A 84 4.79 20.94 17.63
CA PRO A 84 4.83 21.22 19.06
C PRO A 84 4.22 22.59 19.40
N PHE A 85 4.16 23.51 18.44
CA PHE A 85 3.64 24.88 18.59
C PHE A 85 2.15 25.02 18.25
N ARG A 86 1.38 23.92 18.25
CA ARG A 86 -0.04 23.92 17.86
C ARG A 86 -0.94 24.89 18.65
N ASN A 87 -0.49 25.37 19.81
CA ASN A 87 -1.22 26.29 20.70
C ASN A 87 -0.74 27.75 20.62
N ASP A 88 0.31 28.04 19.84
CA ASP A 88 0.83 29.40 19.68
C ASP A 88 -0.02 30.21 18.68
N GLU A 89 -0.39 31.44 19.03
CA GLU A 89 -1.31 32.26 18.24
C GLU A 89 -0.75 32.64 16.86
N TYR A 90 0.52 33.04 16.79
CA TYR A 90 1.17 33.37 15.52
C TYR A 90 1.34 32.12 14.66
N TYR A 91 1.75 31.01 15.27
CA TYR A 91 1.86 29.72 14.58
C TYR A 91 0.54 29.29 13.95
N GLN A 92 -0.58 29.48 14.66
CA GLN A 92 -1.92 29.21 14.13
C GLN A 92 -2.30 30.18 12.99
N SER A 93 -1.92 31.45 13.07
CA SER A 93 -2.28 32.44 12.04
C SER A 93 -1.56 32.26 10.70
N ILE A 94 -0.37 31.65 10.70
CA ILE A 94 0.39 31.35 9.47
C ILE A 94 0.18 29.92 8.96
N LYS A 95 -0.53 29.07 9.70
CA LYS A 95 -0.72 27.67 9.32
C LYS A 95 -1.78 27.57 8.21
N PRO A 96 -1.46 27.06 7.00
CA PRO A 96 -2.47 26.75 6.01
C PRO A 96 -3.53 25.79 6.57
N GLU A 97 -4.79 26.05 6.21
CA GLU A 97 -5.92 25.23 6.62
C GLU A 97 -5.87 23.83 5.97
N ARG A 98 -5.34 23.75 4.75
CA ARG A 98 -5.31 22.55 3.93
C ARG A 98 -4.03 22.48 3.13
N TYR A 99 -3.28 21.40 3.32
CA TYR A 99 -2.14 21.04 2.50
C TYR A 99 -2.10 19.51 2.43
N PHE A 100 -2.24 18.93 1.24
CA PHE A 100 -2.16 17.48 1.13
C PHE A 100 -1.31 17.06 -0.06
N TYR A 101 -0.39 16.19 0.26
CA TYR A 101 0.42 15.36 -0.62
C TYR A 101 0.05 13.91 -0.27
N GLU A 102 0.42 12.94 -1.08
CA GLU A 102 0.31 11.53 -0.71
C GLU A 102 1.08 11.29 0.60
N LYS A 103 0.33 11.15 1.69
CA LYS A 103 0.90 10.90 3.01
C LYS A 103 1.11 9.41 3.15
N GLU A 104 2.18 9.04 3.85
CA GLU A 104 2.38 7.66 4.30
C GLU A 104 2.60 6.66 3.17
N LYS A 105 3.41 7.03 2.15
CA LYS A 105 3.88 6.10 1.12
C LYS A 105 4.39 4.80 1.74
N ILE A 106 4.05 3.69 1.11
CA ILE A 106 4.47 2.37 1.57
C ILE A 106 5.84 2.05 0.99
N THR A 107 6.81 1.78 1.86
CA THR A 107 8.10 1.20 1.45
C THR A 107 7.91 -0.30 1.26
N LEU A 108 8.32 -0.84 0.11
CA LEU A 108 8.10 -2.23 -0.23
C LEU A 108 9.43 -2.95 -0.24
N ILE A 109 9.58 -3.97 0.61
CA ILE A 109 10.76 -4.81 0.68
C ILE A 109 10.34 -6.22 0.28
N GLY A 110 11.04 -6.78 -0.71
CA GLY A 110 10.79 -8.12 -1.21
C GLY A 110 11.13 -9.23 -0.22
N ASN A 111 11.18 -10.45 -0.74
CA ASN A 111 11.55 -11.67 -0.04
C ASN A 111 13.07 -11.88 -0.12
N ASP A 112 13.67 -12.56 0.86
CA ASP A 112 15.12 -12.85 0.89
C ASP A 112 16.01 -11.60 0.78
N VAL A 113 15.51 -10.44 1.21
CA VAL A 113 16.26 -9.18 1.16
C VAL A 113 17.16 -9.09 2.39
N PHE A 114 18.41 -8.67 2.21
CA PHE A 114 19.30 -8.38 3.33
C PHE A 114 19.68 -6.89 3.38
N ILE A 115 19.19 -6.22 4.41
CA ILE A 115 19.52 -4.83 4.73
C ILE A 115 20.52 -4.83 5.90
N HIS A 116 21.76 -4.44 5.61
CA HIS A 116 22.81 -4.35 6.62
C HIS A 116 22.62 -3.15 7.55
N LYS A 117 23.37 -3.19 8.66
CA LYS A 117 23.36 -2.19 9.73
C LYS A 117 23.44 -0.75 9.22
N GLY A 118 22.63 0.14 9.80
CA GLY A 118 22.72 1.59 9.56
C GLY A 118 22.14 2.07 8.23
N VAL A 119 21.48 1.21 7.46
CA VAL A 119 20.88 1.60 6.17
C VAL A 119 19.68 2.52 6.39
N THR A 120 19.56 3.52 5.52
CA THR A 120 18.37 4.36 5.41
C THR A 120 17.67 4.11 4.07
N VAL A 121 16.36 3.84 4.09
CA VAL A 121 15.51 3.68 2.91
C VAL A 121 14.41 4.74 2.96
N TYR A 122 14.31 5.53 1.88
CA TYR A 122 13.29 6.57 1.76
C TYR A 122 11.90 5.97 1.54
N ALA A 123 10.87 6.68 2.01
CA ALA A 123 9.49 6.28 1.92
C ALA A 123 9.04 6.17 0.46
N GLY A 124 8.42 5.04 0.13
CA GLY A 124 7.90 4.75 -1.20
C GLY A 124 8.85 4.00 -2.13
N VAL A 125 10.11 3.80 -1.71
CA VAL A 125 11.09 2.97 -2.42
C VAL A 125 10.68 1.50 -2.35
N SER A 126 10.89 0.80 -3.46
CA SER A 126 10.77 -0.65 -3.57
C SER A 126 12.14 -1.31 -3.65
N ILE A 127 12.40 -2.31 -2.81
CA ILE A 127 13.60 -3.14 -2.82
C ILE A 127 13.19 -4.55 -3.25
N GLY A 128 13.68 -4.96 -4.42
CA GLY A 128 13.31 -6.21 -5.07
C GLY A 128 13.73 -7.47 -4.31
N ASP A 129 13.14 -8.60 -4.71
CA ASP A 129 13.39 -9.90 -4.09
C ASP A 129 14.89 -10.24 -4.17
N GLY A 130 15.44 -10.72 -3.07
CA GLY A 130 16.84 -11.12 -2.99
C GLY A 130 17.85 -9.96 -2.99
N ALA A 131 17.44 -8.70 -2.99
CA ALA A 131 18.40 -7.60 -3.01
C ALA A 131 19.25 -7.53 -1.72
N VAL A 132 20.44 -6.96 -1.82
CA VAL A 132 21.34 -6.70 -0.68
C VAL A 132 21.69 -5.23 -0.63
N VAL A 133 21.48 -4.62 0.53
CA VAL A 133 21.85 -3.22 0.79
C VAL A 133 22.98 -3.20 1.81
N TYR A 134 24.17 -2.76 1.41
CA TYR A 134 25.32 -2.72 2.32
C TYR A 134 25.21 -1.62 3.38
N ALA A 135 25.97 -1.82 4.46
CA ALA A 135 25.88 -1.02 5.68
C ALA A 135 26.02 0.49 5.41
N ASN A 136 25.28 1.29 6.17
CA ASN A 136 25.25 2.75 6.11
C ASN A 136 24.85 3.37 4.75
N SER A 137 24.26 2.59 3.83
CA SER A 137 23.80 3.12 2.55
C SER A 137 22.50 3.91 2.68
N VAL A 138 22.29 4.87 1.79
CA VAL A 138 21.06 5.69 1.71
C VAL A 138 20.35 5.42 0.39
N VAL A 139 19.26 4.65 0.44
CA VAL A 139 18.48 4.22 -0.71
C VAL A 139 17.36 5.22 -0.97
N VAL A 140 17.46 5.93 -2.08
CA VAL A 140 16.52 6.98 -2.53
C VAL A 140 15.76 6.62 -3.81
N GLU A 141 16.11 5.50 -4.43
CA GLU A 141 15.58 4.97 -5.69
C GLU A 141 15.31 3.48 -5.53
N ASP A 142 14.40 2.92 -6.34
CA ASP A 142 14.06 1.50 -6.32
C ASP A 142 15.28 0.61 -6.63
N VAL A 143 15.37 -0.52 -5.93
CA VAL A 143 16.46 -1.49 -6.06
C VAL A 143 15.93 -2.73 -6.80
N PRO A 144 16.53 -3.13 -7.94
CA PRO A 144 16.10 -4.33 -8.67
C PRO A 144 16.28 -5.62 -7.87
N ASP A 145 15.52 -6.66 -8.25
CA ASP A 145 15.68 -8.00 -7.68
C ASP A 145 17.14 -8.47 -7.77
N TYR A 146 17.64 -9.06 -6.68
CA TYR A 146 18.99 -9.60 -6.52
C TYR A 146 20.14 -8.61 -6.72
N ALA A 147 19.85 -7.31 -6.89
CA ALA A 147 20.88 -6.29 -6.96
C ALA A 147 21.58 -6.13 -5.61
N ILE A 148 22.87 -5.78 -5.66
CA ILE A 148 23.67 -5.37 -4.52
C ILE A 148 23.90 -3.87 -4.66
N VAL A 149 23.49 -3.11 -3.65
CA VAL A 149 23.64 -1.64 -3.66
C VAL A 149 24.46 -1.15 -2.47
N ALA A 150 25.22 -0.09 -2.67
CA ALA A 150 25.99 0.57 -1.63
C ALA A 150 26.14 2.09 -1.89
N GLY A 151 26.35 2.87 -0.82
CA GLY A 151 26.73 4.28 -0.91
C GLY A 151 25.63 5.27 -0.52
N ILE A 152 25.94 6.57 -0.66
CA ILE A 152 25.07 7.70 -0.34
C ILE A 152 25.14 8.72 -1.50
N PRO A 153 24.16 8.75 -2.43
CA PRO A 153 23.04 7.81 -2.56
C PRO A 153 23.53 6.41 -2.96
N ALA A 154 22.76 5.38 -2.58
CA ALA A 154 23.07 4.00 -2.90
C ALA A 154 23.02 3.77 -4.42
N LYS A 155 24.03 3.08 -4.96
CA LYS A 155 24.11 2.71 -6.37
C LYS A 155 24.32 1.21 -6.50
N ILE A 156 23.85 0.63 -7.62
CA ILE A 156 24.05 -0.77 -7.95
C ILE A 156 25.55 -1.00 -8.17
N ILE A 157 26.13 -1.89 -7.38
CA ILE A 157 27.55 -2.30 -7.47
C ILE A 157 27.70 -3.74 -8.00
N GLY A 158 26.59 -4.45 -8.19
CA GLY A 158 26.58 -5.79 -8.75
C GLY A 158 25.24 -6.49 -8.55
N TYR A 159 25.20 -7.77 -8.89
CA TYR A 159 24.07 -8.67 -8.63
C TYR A 159 24.58 -9.90 -7.90
N ARG A 160 23.75 -10.50 -7.02
CA ARG A 160 24.10 -11.73 -6.31
C ARG A 160 24.35 -12.91 -7.25
N PHE A 161 23.67 -12.93 -8.39
CA PHE A 161 23.71 -14.03 -9.34
C PHE A 161 23.68 -13.53 -10.80
N PRO A 162 24.11 -14.35 -11.76
CA PRO A 162 23.84 -14.14 -13.18
C PRO A 162 22.34 -14.06 -13.50
N GLN A 163 21.98 -13.40 -14.60
CA GLN A 163 20.58 -13.07 -14.95
C GLN A 163 19.69 -14.30 -15.18
N ASP A 164 20.23 -15.38 -15.77
CA ASP A 164 19.53 -16.65 -15.96
C ASP A 164 19.14 -17.29 -14.62
N LYS A 165 20.02 -17.21 -13.62
CA LYS A 165 19.74 -17.69 -12.26
C LYS A 165 18.72 -16.81 -11.55
N ILE A 166 18.83 -15.49 -11.67
CA ILE A 166 17.83 -14.55 -11.15
C ILE A 166 16.44 -14.87 -11.71
N PHE A 167 16.35 -15.10 -13.02
CA PHE A 167 15.10 -15.48 -13.68
C PHE A 167 14.52 -16.77 -13.08
N LEU A 168 15.34 -17.81 -12.87
CA LEU A 168 14.90 -19.05 -12.23
C LEU A 168 14.39 -18.81 -10.80
N PHE A 169 15.11 -18.04 -9.98
CA PHE A 169 14.67 -17.73 -8.62
C PHE A 169 13.29 -17.04 -8.61
N LYS A 170 13.10 -16.03 -9.47
CA LYS A 170 11.84 -15.29 -9.58
C LYS A 170 10.68 -16.15 -10.08
N LYS A 171 10.97 -17.14 -10.94
CA LYS A 171 9.96 -18.09 -11.42
C LYS A 171 9.56 -19.07 -10.33
N VAL A 172 10.52 -19.55 -9.56
CA VAL A 172 10.30 -20.60 -8.55
C VAL A 172 9.69 -20.07 -7.27
N LYS A 173 10.02 -18.82 -6.89
CA LYS A 173 9.57 -18.16 -5.65
C LYS A 173 9.71 -19.09 -4.44
N TRP A 174 10.93 -19.57 -4.20
CA TRP A 174 11.21 -20.63 -3.22
C TRP A 174 10.74 -20.28 -1.80
N TRP A 175 10.65 -18.99 -1.46
CA TRP A 175 10.10 -18.48 -0.19
C TRP A 175 8.60 -18.79 0.03
N ASP A 176 7.89 -19.20 -1.02
CA ASP A 176 6.51 -19.69 -0.95
C ASP A 176 6.44 -21.22 -0.84
N LYS A 177 7.56 -21.93 -1.01
CA LYS A 177 7.59 -23.39 -1.14
C LYS A 177 8.06 -24.09 0.13
N ASP A 178 7.55 -25.30 0.37
CA ASP A 178 8.13 -26.18 1.37
C ASP A 178 9.35 -26.90 0.79
N ILE A 179 10.53 -26.34 1.05
CA ILE A 179 11.81 -26.86 0.59
C ILE A 179 12.38 -27.98 1.50
N SER A 180 11.67 -28.39 2.57
CA SER A 180 12.22 -29.30 3.58
C SER A 180 12.66 -30.66 3.01
N ALA A 181 11.95 -31.18 2.01
CA ALA A 181 12.30 -32.42 1.32
C ALA A 181 13.65 -32.35 0.59
N LEU A 182 14.18 -31.15 0.32
CA LEU A 182 15.49 -30.99 -0.32
C LEU A 182 16.68 -31.13 0.65
N PHE A 183 16.40 -31.19 1.96
CA PHE A 183 17.38 -31.20 3.06
C PHE A 183 17.44 -32.53 3.84
N GLU A 184 17.07 -33.65 3.21
CA GLU A 184 17.14 -34.98 3.82
C GLU A 184 18.56 -35.33 4.32
N ASP A 185 19.59 -34.95 3.56
CA ASP A 185 20.97 -34.87 4.07
C ASP A 185 21.24 -33.45 4.58
N LYS A 186 21.40 -33.30 5.90
CA LYS A 186 21.64 -32.00 6.53
C LYS A 186 23.03 -31.44 6.29
N LYS A 187 23.95 -32.20 5.67
CA LYS A 187 25.31 -31.76 5.34
C LYS A 187 25.41 -31.12 3.95
N ILE A 188 24.48 -30.25 3.59
CA ILE A 188 24.51 -29.50 2.32
C ILE A 188 25.22 -28.16 2.56
N ASN A 189 26.26 -27.87 1.77
CA ASN A 189 26.79 -26.52 1.65
C ASN A 189 25.92 -25.72 0.68
N LEU A 190 25.24 -24.68 1.17
CA LEU A 190 24.42 -23.78 0.34
C LEU A 190 25.23 -22.59 -0.23
N VAL A 191 26.44 -22.36 0.27
CA VAL A 191 27.32 -21.31 -0.23
C VAL A 191 27.95 -21.78 -1.55
N ASN A 192 27.87 -20.93 -2.58
CA ASN A 192 28.33 -21.24 -3.94
C ASN A 192 27.71 -22.51 -4.56
N ASN A 193 26.51 -22.88 -4.11
CA ASN A 193 25.81 -24.06 -4.62
C ASN A 193 24.80 -23.69 -5.72
N SER A 194 25.34 -23.36 -6.89
CA SER A 194 24.55 -23.01 -8.07
C SER A 194 23.65 -24.15 -8.58
N HIS A 195 23.96 -25.40 -8.22
CA HIS A 195 23.13 -26.56 -8.53
C HIS A 195 21.92 -26.71 -7.62
N PHE A 196 21.96 -26.16 -6.40
CA PHE A 196 20.83 -26.26 -5.48
C PHE A 196 19.62 -25.49 -6.01
N ILE A 197 19.82 -24.33 -6.65
CA ILE A 197 18.70 -23.62 -7.26
C ILE A 197 18.12 -24.37 -8.46
N ASP A 198 18.95 -25.06 -9.24
CA ASP A 198 18.45 -25.94 -10.32
C ASP A 198 17.64 -27.11 -9.73
N LYS A 199 18.07 -27.65 -8.59
CA LYS A 199 17.32 -28.68 -7.86
C LYS A 199 15.96 -28.16 -7.40
N ILE A 200 15.89 -26.95 -6.82
CA ILE A 200 14.61 -26.33 -6.43
C ILE A 200 13.74 -26.12 -7.68
N ALA A 201 14.31 -25.58 -8.76
CA ALA A 201 13.57 -25.26 -9.99
C ALA A 201 12.98 -26.49 -10.70
N ASN A 202 13.66 -27.63 -10.61
CA ASN A 202 13.20 -28.89 -11.19
C ASN A 202 12.35 -29.73 -10.23
N ALA A 203 12.25 -29.35 -8.96
CA ALA A 203 11.45 -30.06 -7.98
C ALA A 203 9.98 -29.57 -8.02
N ILE A 204 9.05 -30.51 -7.95
CA ILE A 204 7.63 -30.19 -7.70
C ILE A 204 7.47 -30.05 -6.18
N LEU A 205 7.53 -28.82 -5.69
CA LEU A 205 7.42 -28.51 -4.26
C LEU A 205 6.02 -27.97 -3.92
N PRO A 206 5.40 -28.45 -2.83
CA PRO A 206 4.14 -27.90 -2.36
C PRO A 206 4.35 -26.49 -1.80
N ASP A 207 3.28 -25.69 -1.78
CA ASP A 207 3.30 -24.39 -1.12
C ASP A 207 3.37 -24.55 0.40
N LYS A 208 4.17 -23.71 1.04
CA LYS A 208 4.27 -23.63 2.49
C LYS A 208 3.14 -22.74 3.02
N LYS A 209 2.32 -23.29 3.91
CA LYS A 209 1.27 -22.52 4.60
C LYS A 209 1.85 -21.81 5.82
N PHE A 210 1.54 -20.52 5.93
CA PHE A 210 1.92 -19.67 7.06
C PHE A 210 0.67 -19.21 7.79
N ASN A 211 0.72 -19.24 9.12
CA ASN A 211 -0.32 -18.61 9.92
C ASN A 211 -0.16 -17.09 9.84
N THR A 212 -1.23 -16.38 9.55
CA THR A 212 -1.24 -14.92 9.44
C THR A 212 -2.06 -14.33 10.57
N TYR A 213 -1.58 -13.22 11.11
CA TYR A 213 -2.19 -12.49 12.20
C TYR A 213 -2.33 -11.01 11.83
N TYR A 214 -3.42 -10.40 12.27
CA TYR A 214 -3.57 -8.96 12.31
C TYR A 214 -3.16 -8.45 13.70
N TYR A 215 -2.36 -7.39 13.73
CA TYR A 215 -2.00 -6.68 14.94
C TYR A 215 -2.68 -5.31 14.95
N ASN A 216 -3.24 -4.93 16.09
CA ASN A 216 -3.81 -3.61 16.30
C ASN A 216 -3.23 -2.98 17.57
N ASN A 217 -2.65 -1.79 17.47
CA ASN A 217 -2.12 -1.10 18.65
C ASN A 217 -3.19 -0.73 19.69
N PHE A 218 -4.48 -0.73 19.34
CA PHE A 218 -5.55 -0.46 20.30
C PHE A 218 -5.62 -1.49 21.43
N ASP A 219 -5.60 -2.78 21.09
CA ASP A 219 -5.70 -3.87 22.05
C ASP A 219 -4.36 -4.58 22.29
N GLY A 220 -3.37 -4.36 21.41
CA GLY A 220 -2.07 -5.02 21.45
C GLY A 220 -2.15 -6.51 21.10
N LEU A 221 -3.28 -6.99 20.59
CA LEU A 221 -3.52 -8.42 20.39
C LEU A 221 -3.21 -8.87 18.96
N LEU A 222 -2.79 -10.13 18.85
CA LEU A 222 -2.67 -10.84 17.57
C LEU A 222 -3.94 -11.64 17.31
N THR A 223 -4.75 -11.19 16.35
CA THR A 223 -5.95 -11.90 15.90
C THR A 223 -5.66 -12.70 14.62
N PRO A 224 -6.13 -13.96 14.50
CA PRO A 224 -5.97 -14.71 13.25
C PRO A 224 -6.60 -13.98 12.06
N LEU A 225 -5.86 -13.90 10.96
CA LEU A 225 -6.31 -13.23 9.73
C LEU A 225 -6.23 -14.21 8.55
N LYS A 226 -7.33 -14.34 7.81
CA LYS A 226 -7.30 -14.97 6.48
C LYS A 226 -6.96 -13.92 5.44
N LYS A 227 -6.00 -14.23 4.56
CA LYS A 227 -5.58 -13.36 3.45
C LYS A 227 -6.55 -13.44 2.25
N GLU A 228 -7.86 -13.42 2.52
CA GLU A 228 -8.88 -13.44 1.47
C GLU A 228 -8.91 -12.10 0.74
N ASN A 229 -9.09 -11.00 1.48
CA ASN A 229 -9.29 -9.69 0.87
C ASN A 229 -8.24 -8.68 1.34
N VAL A 230 -7.85 -7.77 0.47
CA VAL A 230 -7.23 -6.51 0.87
C VAL A 230 -7.94 -5.36 0.19
N ILE A 231 -8.28 -4.34 0.96
CA ILE A 231 -8.95 -3.15 0.48
C ILE A 231 -7.97 -2.00 0.56
N ILE A 232 -7.73 -1.38 -0.58
CA ILE A 232 -6.76 -0.30 -0.75
C ILE A 232 -7.46 0.89 -1.40
N GLY A 233 -7.17 2.10 -0.90
CA GLY A 233 -7.89 3.27 -1.36
C GLY A 233 -7.43 4.56 -0.69
N PRO A 234 -8.07 5.68 -1.06
CA PRO A 234 -7.69 7.01 -0.58
C PRO A 234 -8.22 7.25 0.85
N SER A 235 -8.59 8.49 1.16
CA SER A 235 -9.08 8.90 2.48
C SER A 235 -10.31 8.11 2.98
N HIS A 236 -11.17 7.57 2.10
CA HIS A 236 -12.30 6.71 2.49
C HIS A 236 -11.85 5.49 3.28
N ILE A 237 -10.83 4.79 2.79
CA ILE A 237 -10.28 3.59 3.43
C ILE A 237 -9.50 3.96 4.69
N TYR A 238 -8.80 5.10 4.67
CA TYR A 238 -8.11 5.59 5.86
C TYR A 238 -9.05 5.88 7.04
N LEU A 239 -10.23 6.46 6.79
CA LEU A 239 -11.22 6.69 7.86
C LEU A 239 -11.80 5.39 8.40
N TRP A 240 -12.06 4.41 7.53
CA TRP A 240 -12.42 3.06 7.98
C TRP A 240 -11.31 2.43 8.82
N GLN A 241 -10.05 2.55 8.39
CA GLN A 241 -8.89 2.06 9.13
C GLN A 241 -8.73 2.74 10.50
N LYS A 242 -9.14 4.01 10.66
CA LYS A 242 -9.22 4.65 11.99
C LYS A 242 -10.23 3.96 12.91
N ALA A 243 -11.41 3.59 12.41
CA ALA A 243 -12.40 2.86 13.20
C ALA A 243 -11.87 1.49 13.66
N ILE A 244 -11.10 0.80 12.79
CA ILE A 244 -10.38 -0.43 13.21
C ILE A 244 -9.36 -0.10 14.30
N SER A 245 -8.53 0.90 14.06
CA SER A 245 -7.45 1.32 14.99
C SER A 245 -7.95 1.91 16.30
N SER A 246 -9.23 2.21 16.44
CA SER A 246 -9.86 2.63 17.69
C SER A 246 -10.63 1.48 18.38
N GLY A 247 -10.47 0.25 17.89
CA GLY A 247 -11.10 -0.94 18.47
C GLY A 247 -12.58 -1.11 18.17
N GLN A 248 -13.15 -0.32 17.25
CA GLN A 248 -14.58 -0.39 16.95
C GLN A 248 -14.94 -1.67 16.18
N TYR A 249 -14.01 -2.19 15.37
CA TYR A 249 -14.20 -3.42 14.61
C TYR A 249 -12.87 -4.18 14.49
N MET A 250 -12.95 -5.49 14.25
CA MET A 250 -11.78 -6.37 14.12
C MET A 250 -11.82 -7.19 12.81
N PRO A 251 -10.85 -7.00 11.91
CA PRO A 251 -10.81 -7.73 10.66
C PRO A 251 -10.32 -9.18 10.85
N ASN A 252 -11.05 -10.13 10.25
CA ASN A 252 -10.66 -11.56 10.26
C ASN A 252 -10.41 -12.11 8.84
N ASN A 253 -11.01 -11.50 7.81
CA ASN A 253 -10.89 -11.95 6.42
C ASN A 253 -10.34 -10.85 5.48
N TYR A 254 -9.92 -9.71 6.01
CA TYR A 254 -9.44 -8.61 5.17
C TYR A 254 -8.37 -7.74 5.82
N PHE A 255 -7.60 -7.03 5.01
CA PHE A 255 -6.67 -6.00 5.46
C PHE A 255 -7.00 -4.64 4.80
N LEU A 256 -6.77 -3.53 5.51
CA LEU A 256 -6.99 -2.18 4.99
C LEU A 256 -5.68 -1.46 4.76
N VAL A 257 -5.54 -0.86 3.58
CA VAL A 257 -4.42 0.01 3.22
C VAL A 257 -4.98 1.36 2.76
N GLY A 258 -5.26 2.25 3.72
CA GLY A 258 -5.73 3.60 3.44
C GLY A 258 -4.59 4.59 3.24
N ILE A 259 -4.42 5.13 2.02
CA ILE A 259 -3.38 6.12 1.71
C ILE A 259 -4.03 7.48 1.50
N GLN A 260 -3.85 8.40 2.44
CA GLN A 260 -4.47 9.73 2.34
C GLN A 260 -3.86 10.53 1.20
N GLY A 261 -4.72 11.06 0.32
CA GLY A 261 -4.30 11.91 -0.79
C GLY A 261 -3.73 11.14 -1.99
N ALA A 262 -3.76 9.80 -1.99
CA ALA A 262 -3.34 9.02 -3.14
C ALA A 262 -4.26 9.29 -4.35
N SER A 263 -3.65 9.65 -5.48
CA SER A 263 -4.30 9.74 -6.79
C SER A 263 -4.36 8.36 -7.45
N SER A 264 -5.19 8.20 -8.48
CA SER A 264 -5.20 6.96 -9.27
C SER A 264 -3.87 6.71 -9.97
N PHE A 265 -3.14 7.76 -10.35
CA PHE A 265 -1.89 7.65 -11.10
C PHE A 265 -0.63 7.72 -10.21
N SER A 266 -0.75 7.43 -8.91
CA SER A 266 0.41 7.34 -8.02
C SER A 266 1.24 6.08 -8.32
N GLU A 267 2.54 6.27 -8.54
CA GLU A 267 3.47 5.14 -8.76
C GLU A 267 3.61 4.29 -7.49
N ASN A 268 3.69 4.90 -6.31
CA ASN A 268 3.77 4.14 -5.06
C ASN A 268 2.51 3.30 -4.84
N PHE A 269 1.34 3.85 -5.18
CA PHE A 269 0.08 3.16 -5.06
C PHE A 269 -0.01 1.97 -6.02
N THR A 270 0.45 2.16 -7.25
CA THR A 270 0.61 1.10 -8.27
C THR A 270 1.47 -0.05 -7.74
N LYS A 271 2.66 0.27 -7.23
CA LYS A 271 3.60 -0.73 -6.68
C LYS A 271 3.00 -1.46 -5.49
N THR A 272 2.26 -0.75 -4.62
CA THR A 272 1.59 -1.32 -3.45
C THR A 272 0.48 -2.30 -3.85
N ILE A 273 -0.37 -1.95 -4.82
CA ILE A 273 -1.42 -2.85 -5.34
C ILE A 273 -0.80 -4.13 -5.93
N LYS A 274 0.24 -3.99 -6.76
CA LYS A 274 0.97 -5.14 -7.33
C LYS A 274 1.55 -6.04 -6.23
N TRP A 275 2.19 -5.45 -5.23
CA TRP A 275 2.75 -6.21 -4.12
C TRP A 275 1.67 -6.98 -3.34
N LEU A 276 0.55 -6.33 -3.04
CA LEU A 276 -0.58 -6.92 -2.33
C LEU A 276 -1.29 -8.03 -3.14
N SER A 277 -1.37 -7.89 -4.47
CA SER A 277 -1.98 -8.89 -5.36
C SER A 277 -1.27 -10.24 -5.35
N ASN A 278 0.02 -10.26 -4.97
CA ASN A 278 0.79 -11.49 -4.82
C ASN A 278 0.54 -12.20 -3.47
N ILE A 279 -0.19 -11.59 -2.54
CA ILE A 279 -0.29 -12.03 -1.15
C ILE A 279 -1.72 -12.33 -0.73
N PHE A 280 -2.66 -11.50 -1.17
CA PHE A 280 -4.08 -11.64 -0.89
C PHE A 280 -4.80 -12.26 -2.08
N LYS A 281 -5.83 -13.06 -1.80
CA LYS A 281 -6.62 -13.72 -2.84
C LYS A 281 -7.29 -12.68 -3.73
N GLU A 282 -7.93 -11.68 -3.14
CA GLU A 282 -8.61 -10.59 -3.85
C GLU A 282 -8.12 -9.21 -3.37
N VAL A 283 -7.92 -8.29 -4.31
CA VAL A 283 -7.56 -6.89 -4.06
C VAL A 283 -8.70 -6.00 -4.51
N TYR A 284 -9.32 -5.27 -3.59
CA TYR A 284 -10.38 -4.31 -3.87
C TYR A 284 -9.80 -2.90 -3.84
N TYR A 285 -9.73 -2.29 -5.02
CA TYR A 285 -9.26 -0.94 -5.19
C TYR A 285 -10.43 0.05 -5.17
N PHE A 286 -10.48 0.87 -4.13
CA PHE A 286 -11.41 2.00 -4.04
C PHE A 286 -10.86 3.15 -4.87
N VAL A 287 -11.40 3.31 -6.08
CA VAL A 287 -10.92 4.28 -7.05
C VAL A 287 -11.20 5.70 -6.51
N PRO A 288 -10.16 6.54 -6.33
CA PRO A 288 -10.33 7.91 -5.88
C PRO A 288 -11.05 8.77 -6.93
N ASP A 289 -11.49 9.95 -6.52
CA ASP A 289 -11.91 10.99 -7.46
C ASP A 289 -10.73 11.28 -8.40
N PHE A 290 -10.97 11.19 -9.71
CA PHE A 290 -9.91 11.34 -10.71
C PHE A 290 -9.17 12.67 -10.64
N ARG A 291 -9.78 13.70 -10.04
CA ARG A 291 -9.17 15.03 -9.89
C ARG A 291 -8.11 15.07 -8.77
N ILE A 292 -8.06 14.08 -7.88
CA ILE A 292 -7.00 14.00 -6.87
C ILE A 292 -5.66 13.87 -7.60
N GLY A 293 -4.72 14.76 -7.30
CA GLY A 293 -3.45 14.86 -8.01
C GLY A 293 -3.38 15.95 -9.08
N ASN A 294 -4.43 16.77 -9.28
CA ASN A 294 -4.46 17.75 -10.38
C ASN A 294 -3.35 18.81 -10.33
N ALA A 295 -2.79 19.13 -9.16
CA ALA A 295 -1.61 20.01 -9.09
C ALA A 295 -0.35 19.39 -9.71
N GLY A 296 -0.30 18.06 -9.83
CA GLY A 296 0.71 17.36 -10.64
C GLY A 296 0.56 17.56 -12.16
N LEU A 297 -0.40 18.38 -12.61
CA LEU A 297 -0.50 18.83 -14.01
C LEU A 297 0.31 20.11 -14.30
N LEU A 298 0.76 20.83 -13.27
CA LEU A 298 1.42 22.13 -13.43
C LEU A 298 2.83 22.03 -14.00
N ASN A 299 3.53 20.93 -13.77
CA ASN A 299 4.88 20.70 -14.26
C ASN A 299 4.97 19.27 -14.81
N ASP A 300 4.85 19.13 -16.13
CA ASP A 300 5.09 17.84 -16.80
C ASP A 300 6.59 17.42 -16.72
N GLU A 301 7.48 18.30 -16.23
CA GLU A 301 8.92 18.06 -16.05
C GLU A 301 9.32 17.60 -14.63
N THR A 302 8.48 17.83 -13.62
CA THR A 302 8.77 17.32 -12.28
C THR A 302 8.18 15.93 -12.17
N ASP A 303 9.02 14.91 -12.01
CA ASP A 303 8.66 13.51 -11.70
C ASP A 303 7.74 13.32 -10.47
N GLU A 304 7.17 14.38 -9.88
CA GLU A 304 6.19 14.32 -8.81
C GLU A 304 4.81 13.90 -9.37
N GLN A 305 4.72 12.62 -9.74
CA GLN A 305 3.46 11.94 -10.08
C GLN A 305 2.64 11.59 -8.83
N ASP A 306 3.22 11.75 -7.64
CA ASP A 306 2.54 11.50 -6.38
C ASP A 306 1.55 12.63 -6.07
N GLY A 307 0.29 12.24 -5.87
CA GLY A 307 -0.83 13.17 -5.79
C GLY A 307 -0.64 14.26 -4.74
N LEU A 308 -0.56 15.50 -5.21
CA LEU A 308 -1.04 16.66 -4.46
C LEU A 308 -2.57 16.56 -4.39
N PHE A 309 -3.23 17.13 -3.37
CA PHE A 309 -4.70 17.14 -3.31
C PHE A 309 -5.32 17.79 -4.56
N ILE A 310 -6.66 17.82 -4.60
CA ILE A 310 -7.36 18.68 -5.55
C ILE A 310 -7.05 20.15 -5.23
N ASP A 311 -6.29 20.82 -6.10
CA ASP A 311 -6.16 22.27 -6.15
C ASP A 311 -7.40 22.85 -6.84
N PRO A 312 -8.25 23.61 -6.13
CA PRO A 312 -9.46 24.19 -6.71
C PRO A 312 -9.19 25.15 -7.87
N ASN A 313 -8.03 25.82 -7.91
CA ASN A 313 -7.69 26.76 -8.97
C ASN A 313 -7.40 26.06 -10.31
N LEU A 314 -7.11 24.76 -10.26
CA LEU A 314 -6.84 23.93 -11.43
C LEU A 314 -8.07 23.11 -11.86
N MET A 315 -9.21 23.24 -11.17
CA MET A 315 -10.43 22.55 -11.53
C MET A 315 -11.11 23.23 -12.72
N ASN A 316 -10.95 22.64 -13.90
CA ASN A 316 -11.61 23.05 -15.13
C ASN A 316 -11.74 21.84 -16.07
N ASN A 317 -12.55 21.96 -17.13
CA ASN A 317 -12.85 20.84 -18.02
C ASN A 317 -11.59 20.22 -18.67
N GLU A 318 -10.58 21.02 -18.98
CA GLU A 318 -9.35 20.54 -19.62
C GLU A 318 -8.50 19.71 -18.64
N ASN A 319 -8.21 20.26 -17.47
CA ASN A 319 -7.44 19.59 -16.43
C ASN A 319 -8.16 18.36 -15.88
N ASP A 320 -9.47 18.46 -15.65
CA ASP A 320 -10.27 17.33 -15.17
C ASP A 320 -10.27 16.18 -16.20
N LYS A 321 -10.27 16.50 -17.50
CA LYS A 321 -10.14 15.50 -18.58
C LYS A 321 -8.74 14.88 -18.62
N ARG A 322 -7.67 15.66 -18.45
CA ARG A 322 -6.29 15.13 -18.34
C ARG A 322 -6.14 14.17 -17.15
N CYS A 323 -6.65 14.57 -15.99
CA CYS A 323 -6.71 13.76 -14.77
C CYS A 323 -7.49 12.45 -14.99
N TYR A 324 -8.66 12.52 -15.60
CA TYR A 324 -9.45 11.35 -15.97
C TYR A 324 -8.67 10.40 -16.89
N GLN A 325 -8.04 10.92 -17.95
CA GLN A 325 -7.23 10.11 -18.87
C GLN A 325 -6.06 9.40 -18.17
N ARG A 326 -5.31 10.10 -17.30
CA ARG A 326 -4.24 9.49 -16.50
C ARG A 326 -4.78 8.37 -15.60
N GLY A 327 -5.91 8.62 -14.92
CA GLY A 327 -6.54 7.62 -14.07
C GLY A 327 -7.06 6.41 -14.84
N ILE A 328 -7.63 6.60 -16.04
CA ILE A 328 -8.05 5.49 -16.90
C ILE A 328 -6.86 4.68 -17.38
N SER A 329 -5.76 5.31 -17.80
CA SER A 329 -4.54 4.60 -18.19
C SER A 329 -4.02 3.71 -17.06
N PHE A 330 -4.01 4.22 -15.82
CA PHE A 330 -3.63 3.43 -14.66
C PHE A 330 -4.57 2.23 -14.42
N LEU A 331 -5.89 2.44 -14.52
CA LEU A 331 -6.87 1.36 -14.34
C LEU A 331 -6.76 0.30 -15.44
N ASP A 332 -6.43 0.69 -16.67
CA ASP A 332 -6.15 -0.24 -17.76
C ASP A 332 -4.91 -1.10 -17.45
N ASP A 333 -3.83 -0.50 -16.94
CA ASP A 333 -2.64 -1.24 -16.52
C ASP A 333 -2.95 -2.22 -15.38
N MET A 334 -3.75 -1.81 -14.39
CA MET A 334 -4.13 -2.68 -13.26
C MET A 334 -5.10 -3.80 -13.68
N ALA A 335 -5.87 -3.61 -14.77
CA ALA A 335 -6.83 -4.62 -15.22
C ALA A 335 -6.14 -5.91 -15.70
N THR A 336 -4.85 -5.83 -16.05
CA THR A 336 -4.00 -6.97 -16.38
C THR A 336 -3.75 -7.92 -15.20
N ILE A 337 -3.97 -7.46 -13.96
CA ILE A 337 -3.81 -8.25 -12.75
C ILE A 337 -5.14 -8.98 -12.47
N THR A 338 -5.08 -10.31 -12.42
CA THR A 338 -6.28 -11.18 -12.43
C THR A 338 -7.21 -10.95 -11.24
N ASN A 339 -6.66 -10.72 -10.05
CA ASN A 339 -7.40 -10.63 -8.80
C ASN A 339 -7.57 -9.19 -8.26
N VAL A 340 -7.49 -8.19 -9.13
CA VAL A 340 -7.77 -6.79 -8.78
C VAL A 340 -9.18 -6.43 -9.23
N HIS A 341 -9.95 -5.83 -8.33
CA HIS A 341 -11.32 -5.37 -8.54
C HIS A 341 -11.45 -3.87 -8.26
N TYR A 342 -12.37 -3.19 -8.95
CA TYR A 342 -12.59 -1.75 -8.84
C TYR A 342 -13.91 -1.43 -8.15
N ILE A 343 -13.84 -0.55 -7.15
CA ILE A 343 -15.01 0.06 -6.52
C ILE A 343 -14.93 1.56 -6.78
N PHE A 344 -15.75 2.06 -7.69
CA PHE A 344 -15.81 3.47 -8.08
C PHE A 344 -16.60 4.32 -7.07
N TRP A 345 -16.22 4.24 -5.79
CA TRP A 345 -16.93 4.85 -4.67
C TRP A 345 -17.20 6.35 -4.87
N CYS A 346 -16.16 7.13 -5.20
CA CYS A 346 -16.27 8.57 -5.35
C CYS A 346 -17.21 8.96 -6.51
N LEU A 347 -17.13 8.24 -7.63
CA LEU A 347 -17.96 8.52 -8.81
C LEU A 347 -19.41 8.12 -8.57
N SER A 348 -19.67 6.95 -7.99
CA SER A 348 -21.02 6.52 -7.61
C SER A 348 -21.69 7.53 -6.69
N GLY A 349 -20.96 8.06 -5.70
CA GLY A 349 -21.51 9.08 -4.83
C GLY A 349 -21.70 10.43 -5.51
N ARG A 350 -20.75 10.84 -6.36
CA ARG A 350 -20.87 12.11 -7.09
C ARG A 350 -22.04 12.09 -8.05
N GLU A 351 -22.22 11.00 -8.79
CA GLU A 351 -23.38 10.80 -9.67
C GLU A 351 -24.69 10.80 -8.87
N SER A 352 -24.73 10.12 -7.71
CA SER A 352 -25.93 10.11 -6.85
C SER A 352 -26.31 11.52 -6.37
N ILE A 353 -25.33 12.30 -5.93
CA ILE A 353 -25.53 13.69 -5.50
C ILE A 353 -25.95 14.57 -6.68
N ASN A 354 -25.29 14.43 -7.84
CA ASN A 354 -25.64 15.21 -9.02
C ASN A 354 -27.07 14.92 -9.48
N LYS A 355 -27.49 13.65 -9.51
CA LYS A 355 -28.87 13.25 -9.83
C LYS A 355 -29.89 13.84 -8.85
N ARG A 356 -29.61 13.76 -7.53
CA ARG A 356 -30.45 14.37 -6.48
C ARG A 356 -30.60 15.88 -6.69
N ASP A 357 -29.51 16.55 -7.04
CA ASP A 357 -29.46 18.00 -7.20
C ASP A 357 -29.87 18.47 -8.62
N GLY A 358 -30.28 17.55 -9.51
CA GLY A 358 -30.68 17.87 -10.89
C GLY A 358 -29.54 18.30 -11.82
N LYS A 359 -28.27 18.02 -11.47
CA LYS A 359 -27.09 18.40 -12.25
C LYS A 359 -26.76 17.37 -13.32
N PHE A 360 -26.41 17.86 -14.51
CA PHE A 360 -26.04 17.03 -15.68
C PHE A 360 -27.14 16.05 -16.12
N VAL A 361 -28.40 16.34 -15.78
CA VAL A 361 -29.55 15.55 -16.21
C VAL A 361 -30.19 16.26 -17.41
N PHE A 362 -30.23 15.58 -18.54
CA PHE A 362 -30.81 16.07 -19.79
C PHE A 362 -31.84 15.05 -20.26
N ASP A 363 -33.10 15.47 -20.44
CA ASP A 363 -34.23 14.60 -20.82
C ASP A 363 -34.35 13.33 -19.94
N GLY A 364 -34.13 13.49 -18.64
CA GLY A 364 -34.18 12.39 -17.66
C GLY A 364 -32.92 11.49 -17.62
N ASN A 365 -31.94 11.72 -18.49
CA ASN A 365 -30.71 10.94 -18.55
C ASN A 365 -29.53 11.71 -17.93
N TYR A 366 -28.79 11.06 -17.04
CA TYR A 366 -27.57 11.62 -16.48
C TYR A 366 -26.41 11.49 -17.47
N LYS A 367 -25.73 12.61 -17.76
CA LYS A 367 -24.56 12.64 -18.64
C LYS A 367 -23.57 13.72 -18.19
N HIS A 368 -22.54 13.31 -17.46
CA HIS A 368 -21.48 14.21 -17.03
C HIS A 368 -20.47 14.43 -18.18
N PRO A 369 -19.93 15.65 -18.36
CA PRO A 369 -19.15 16.02 -19.56
C PRO A 369 -17.79 15.30 -19.70
N ILE A 370 -17.28 14.67 -18.64
CA ILE A 370 -15.90 14.13 -18.60
C ILE A 370 -15.86 12.63 -18.35
N TRP A 371 -16.77 12.12 -17.53
CA TRP A 371 -16.78 10.74 -17.07
C TRP A 371 -18.23 10.33 -16.89
N ASN A 372 -18.58 9.09 -17.21
CA ASN A 372 -19.88 8.54 -16.88
C ASN A 372 -19.69 7.17 -16.24
N LEU A 373 -20.38 6.90 -15.13
CA LEU A 373 -20.24 5.62 -14.44
C LEU A 373 -20.73 4.46 -15.31
N SER A 374 -21.72 4.68 -16.17
CA SER A 374 -22.21 3.68 -17.13
C SER A 374 -21.11 3.21 -18.10
N GLU A 375 -20.30 4.13 -18.62
CA GLU A 375 -19.18 3.82 -19.51
C GLU A 375 -18.11 2.99 -18.78
N LEU A 376 -17.85 3.32 -17.50
CA LEU A 376 -16.90 2.55 -16.68
C LEU A 376 -17.44 1.17 -16.29
N LYS A 377 -18.75 1.06 -16.05
CA LYS A 377 -19.43 -0.22 -15.81
C LYS A 377 -19.29 -1.14 -17.01
N GLU A 378 -19.51 -0.62 -18.22
CA GLU A 378 -19.33 -1.39 -19.46
C GLU A 378 -17.86 -1.79 -19.64
N LYS A 379 -16.93 -0.85 -19.50
CA LYS A 379 -15.50 -1.09 -19.73
C LYS A 379 -14.90 -2.10 -18.73
N TYR A 380 -15.28 -2.05 -17.46
CA TYR A 380 -14.70 -2.87 -16.40
C TYR A 380 -15.68 -3.89 -15.82
N GLN A 381 -16.70 -4.32 -16.57
CA GLN A 381 -17.79 -5.17 -16.07
C GLN A 381 -17.33 -6.43 -15.30
N GLU A 382 -16.22 -7.07 -15.71
CA GLU A 382 -15.70 -8.29 -15.07
C GLU A 382 -14.89 -8.03 -13.79
N LYS A 383 -14.49 -6.77 -13.58
CA LYS A 383 -13.58 -6.33 -12.52
C LYS A 383 -14.27 -5.36 -11.55
N MET A 384 -15.39 -4.77 -11.94
CA MET A 384 -16.07 -3.75 -11.17
C MET A 384 -17.01 -4.40 -10.15
N VAL A 385 -16.86 -4.00 -8.89
CA VAL A 385 -17.83 -4.32 -7.84
C VAL A 385 -18.70 -3.10 -7.62
N LEU A 386 -20.01 -3.28 -7.80
CA LEU A 386 -20.98 -2.18 -7.65
C LEU A 386 -21.16 -1.83 -6.17
N VAL A 387 -21.24 -0.54 -5.85
CA VAL A 387 -21.45 -0.11 -4.44
C VAL A 387 -22.81 -0.60 -3.93
N GLU A 388 -23.80 -0.69 -4.82
CA GLU A 388 -25.12 -1.22 -4.55
C GLU A 388 -25.08 -2.71 -4.17
N GLU A 389 -24.18 -3.51 -4.78
CA GLU A 389 -23.99 -4.93 -4.47
C GLU A 389 -23.32 -5.15 -3.10
N ILE A 390 -22.55 -4.16 -2.63
CA ILE A 390 -22.01 -4.15 -1.26
C ILE A 390 -23.14 -3.97 -0.23
N GLY A 391 -24.30 -3.45 -0.66
CA GLY A 391 -25.46 -3.14 0.18
C GLY A 391 -25.39 -1.74 0.79
N ILE A 392 -24.70 -0.80 0.12
CA ILE A 392 -24.50 0.57 0.60
C ILE A 392 -25.37 1.53 -0.20
N ASN A 393 -26.20 2.31 0.50
CA ASN A 393 -26.85 3.48 -0.07
C ASN A 393 -25.97 4.70 0.18
N ILE A 394 -25.32 5.22 -0.86
CA ILE A 394 -24.35 6.31 -0.70
C ILE A 394 -25.00 7.57 -0.11
N LEU A 395 -26.25 7.89 -0.46
CA LEU A 395 -26.92 9.10 0.05
C LEU A 395 -27.18 9.04 1.57
N GLU A 396 -27.36 7.83 2.12
CA GLU A 396 -27.65 7.60 3.54
C GLU A 396 -26.41 7.24 4.36
N ASN A 397 -25.45 6.54 3.75
CA ASN A 397 -24.32 5.92 4.45
C ASN A 397 -23.00 6.69 4.30
N THR A 398 -23.06 7.94 3.83
CA THR A 398 -21.89 8.83 3.72
C THR A 398 -22.12 10.18 4.40
N ILE A 399 -21.04 10.89 4.68
CA ILE A 399 -21.06 12.24 5.22
C ILE A 399 -21.40 13.21 4.07
N ASN A 400 -22.41 14.06 4.27
CA ASN A 400 -22.84 15.05 3.29
C ASN A 400 -21.99 16.34 3.37
N ASP A 401 -20.69 16.21 3.12
CA ASP A 401 -19.71 17.32 3.15
C ASP A 401 -18.98 17.52 1.80
N GLY A 402 -19.48 16.87 0.75
CA GLY A 402 -18.90 16.90 -0.60
C GLY A 402 -17.71 15.96 -0.81
N THR A 403 -17.21 15.31 0.25
CA THR A 403 -16.14 14.31 0.18
C THR A 403 -16.66 12.90 0.00
N ILE A 404 -17.90 12.60 0.41
CA ILE A 404 -18.52 11.27 0.29
C ILE A 404 -17.75 10.24 1.15
N HIS A 405 -17.23 10.66 2.31
CA HIS A 405 -16.65 9.73 3.28
C HIS A 405 -17.74 8.81 3.87
N PRO A 406 -17.48 7.50 4.06
CA PRO A 406 -18.45 6.64 4.74
C PRO A 406 -18.68 7.15 6.16
N ASN A 407 -19.95 7.26 6.55
CA ASN A 407 -20.30 7.55 7.94
C ASN A 407 -20.21 6.27 8.79
N ALA A 408 -20.53 6.35 10.09
CA ALA A 408 -20.42 5.20 10.99
C ALA A 408 -21.23 3.96 10.51
N GLN A 409 -22.42 4.18 9.95
CA GLN A 409 -23.25 3.11 9.38
C GLN A 409 -22.62 2.52 8.11
N GLY A 410 -22.10 3.37 7.22
CA GLY A 410 -21.38 2.93 6.03
C GLY A 410 -20.15 2.09 6.36
N ILE A 411 -19.36 2.50 7.36
CA ILE A 411 -18.22 1.73 7.86
C ILE A 411 -18.68 0.37 8.41
N ALA A 412 -19.79 0.32 9.16
CA ALA A 412 -20.33 -0.93 9.69
C ALA A 412 -20.73 -1.91 8.58
N LEU A 413 -21.37 -1.42 7.51
CA LEU A 413 -21.76 -2.22 6.35
C LEU A 413 -20.54 -2.73 5.57
N LEU A 414 -19.54 -1.87 5.32
CA LEU A 414 -18.27 -2.27 4.71
C LEU A 414 -17.57 -3.36 5.52
N HIS A 415 -17.48 -3.16 6.84
CA HIS A 415 -16.93 -4.16 7.75
C HIS A 415 -17.68 -5.49 7.66
N ALA A 416 -19.01 -5.46 7.76
CA ALA A 416 -19.84 -6.66 7.66
C ALA A 416 -19.69 -7.36 6.30
N HIS A 417 -19.57 -6.61 5.20
CA HIS A 417 -19.41 -7.17 3.87
C HIS A 417 -18.07 -7.91 3.72
N PHE A 418 -16.95 -7.23 3.98
CA PHE A 418 -15.61 -7.79 3.74
C PHE A 418 -15.15 -8.78 4.82
N ASN A 419 -15.84 -8.84 5.97
CA ASN A 419 -15.58 -9.84 7.00
C ASN A 419 -16.39 -11.13 6.81
N LYS A 420 -17.34 -11.20 5.87
CA LYS A 420 -18.00 -12.47 5.53
C LYS A 420 -16.99 -13.47 4.97
N GLN A 421 -17.20 -14.76 5.25
CA GLN A 421 -16.43 -15.80 4.57
C GLN A 421 -16.84 -15.84 3.10
N VAL A 422 -15.86 -15.89 2.20
CA VAL A 422 -16.11 -16.23 0.80
C VAL A 422 -16.56 -17.68 0.81
N VAL A 423 -17.87 -17.93 0.69
CA VAL A 423 -18.37 -19.27 0.43
C VAL A 423 -17.89 -19.60 -0.99
N GLU A 424 -17.03 -20.62 -1.14
CA GLU A 424 -16.65 -21.13 -2.45
C GLU A 424 -17.95 -21.48 -3.20
N LYS A 425 -18.20 -20.79 -4.31
CA LYS A 425 -19.35 -21.05 -5.20
C LYS A 425 -19.09 -22.28 -6.05
#